data_AF-A0A4Y2U563-F1
#
_entry.id   AF-A0A4Y2U563-F1
#
_cell.length_a   1.000
_cell.length_b   1.000
_cell.length_c   1.000
_cell.angle_alpha   90.00
_cell.angle_beta   90.00
_cell.angle_gamma   90.00
#
_symmetry.space_group_name_H-M   'P 1'
#
loop_
_entity.id
_entity.type
_entity.pdbx_description
1 polymer ?
#
loop_
_entity_poly.entity_id
_entity_poly.type
_entity_poly.pdbx_seq_one_letter_code
_entity_poly.pdbx_strand_id
1 'polypeptide(L)'
;MPHINKVMDLRTLCGPRIISNATTDNATEILQLSNRHFDKALKMGVMDFIHSHSDAVFRTEGWKKFEAMTDDSILKRLTPYRIPVALQEEVERQIHELLETGLIEHSDSDWAHPVVCVAKKNGNVRFCVD
;
A
#
# COMPACT_ATOMS: atom_id res chain seq x y z
N MET A 1 -2.44 -24.31 -32.73
CA MET A 1 -1.05 -24.10 -32.24
C MET A 1 -0.58 -22.74 -32.77
N PRO A 2 0.04 -21.89 -31.95
CA PRO A 2 -0.50 -20.57 -31.63
C PRO A 2 0.23 -19.40 -32.33
N HIS A 3 -0.53 -18.48 -32.93
CA HIS A 3 -0.08 -17.16 -33.39
C HIS A 3 -0.21 -16.09 -32.29
N ILE A 4 0.29 -16.38 -31.08
CA ILE A 4 0.33 -15.41 -29.97
C ILE A 4 1.71 -14.74 -29.99
N ASN A 5 1.93 -13.81 -30.93
CA ASN A 5 2.99 -12.81 -30.80
C ASN A 5 2.30 -11.48 -30.51
N LYS A 6 2.27 -11.10 -29.22
CA LYS A 6 3.25 -10.21 -28.56
C LYS A 6 2.86 -8.74 -28.67
N VAL A 7 1.74 -8.38 -28.04
CA VAL A 7 1.64 -7.03 -27.50
C VAL A 7 2.41 -7.06 -26.19
N MET A 8 3.67 -6.63 -26.20
CA MET A 8 4.35 -6.34 -24.94
C MET A 8 3.68 -5.10 -24.32
N ASP A 9 3.39 -5.16 -23.03
CA ASP A 9 2.93 -3.97 -22.30
C ASP A 9 4.00 -2.87 -22.43
N LEU A 10 3.56 -1.63 -22.62
CA LEU A 10 4.40 -0.44 -22.62
C LEU A 10 5.29 -0.42 -21.37
N ARG A 11 4.79 -0.89 -20.22
CA ARG A 11 5.56 -1.03 -18.97
C ARG A 11 6.79 -1.92 -19.15
N THR A 12 6.63 -3.08 -19.78
CA THR A 12 7.71 -4.04 -20.08
C THR A 12 8.74 -3.45 -21.06
N LEU A 13 8.30 -2.63 -22.01
CA LEU A 13 9.19 -1.98 -22.99
C LEU A 13 9.97 -0.81 -22.39
N CYS A 14 9.32 -0.03 -21.53
CA CYS A 14 9.93 1.16 -20.94
C CYS A 14 10.81 0.83 -19.73
N GLY A 15 10.53 -0.25 -19.00
CA GLY A 15 11.23 -0.64 -17.78
C GLY A 15 12.76 -0.61 -17.86
N PRO A 16 13.39 -1.33 -18.80
CA PRO A 16 14.86 -1.33 -18.93
C PRO A 16 15.45 0.06 -19.19
N ARG A 17 14.73 0.91 -19.93
CA ARG A 17 15.17 2.27 -20.27
C ARG A 17 14.98 3.25 -19.11
N ILE A 18 13.98 3.02 -18.26
CA ILE A 18 13.81 3.76 -17.01
C ILE A 18 14.97 3.43 -16.06
N ILE A 19 15.29 2.15 -15.89
CA ILE A 19 16.41 1.72 -15.03
C ILE A 19 17.76 2.20 -15.56
N SER A 20 18.01 2.16 -16.87
CA SER A 20 19.27 2.65 -17.44
C SER A 20 19.49 4.16 -17.25
N ASN A 21 18.42 4.92 -17.00
CA ASN A 21 18.46 6.35 -16.70
C ASN A 21 18.22 6.65 -15.21
N ALA A 22 18.31 5.63 -14.35
CA ALA A 22 18.21 5.82 -12.91
C ALA A 22 19.42 6.64 -12.41
N THR A 23 19.11 7.63 -11.60
CA THR A 23 20.07 8.47 -10.88
C THR A 23 19.75 8.43 -9.41
N THR A 24 20.69 8.89 -8.57
CA THR A 24 20.48 8.98 -7.12
C THR A 24 19.28 9.86 -6.77
N ASP A 25 19.02 10.90 -7.56
CA ASP A 25 17.94 11.87 -7.30
C ASP A 25 16.55 11.36 -7.70
N ASN A 26 16.46 10.49 -8.73
CA ASN A 26 15.16 10.00 -9.24
C ASN A 26 14.83 8.55 -8.83
N ALA A 27 15.76 7.82 -8.20
CA ALA A 27 15.58 6.41 -7.83
C ALA A 27 14.32 6.20 -6.97
N THR A 28 14.03 7.12 -6.06
CA THR A 28 12.85 7.09 -5.21
C THR A 28 11.55 7.26 -5.99
N GLU A 29 11.51 8.16 -6.99
CA GLU A 29 10.34 8.36 -7.85
C GLU A 29 10.09 7.12 -8.73
N ILE A 30 11.16 6.51 -9.24
CA ILE A 30 11.09 5.25 -9.99
C ILE A 30 10.58 4.11 -9.11
N LEU A 31 11.03 4.03 -7.85
CA LEU A 31 10.52 3.05 -6.89
C LEU A 31 9.03 3.25 -6.60
N GLN A 32 8.59 4.49 -6.36
CA GLN A 32 7.17 4.82 -6.19
C GLN A 32 6.35 4.48 -7.44
N LEU A 33 6.86 4.80 -8.63
CA LEU A 33 6.24 4.45 -9.91
C LEU A 33 6.06 2.94 -10.04
N SER A 34 7.10 2.16 -9.74
CA SER A 34 7.05 0.70 -9.79
C SER A 34 5.99 0.11 -8.86
N ASN A 35 5.87 0.65 -7.64
CA ASN A 35 4.87 0.23 -6.67
C ASN A 35 3.45 0.58 -7.14
N ARG A 36 3.23 1.80 -7.62
CA ARG A 36 1.94 2.27 -8.15
C ARG A 36 1.43 1.40 -9.30
N HIS A 37 2.34 0.93 -10.14
CA HIS A 37 2.02 0.12 -11.31
C HIS A 37 2.14 -1.40 -11.07
N PHE A 38 2.45 -1.85 -9.85
CA PHE A 38 2.71 -3.26 -9.53
C PHE A 38 3.73 -3.91 -10.48
N ASP A 39 4.68 -3.13 -10.99
CA ASP A 39 5.70 -3.60 -11.94
C ASP A 39 6.88 -4.21 -11.18
N LYS A 40 6.87 -5.55 -11.08
CA LYS A 40 7.88 -6.30 -10.34
C LYS A 40 9.28 -6.19 -10.94
N ALA A 41 9.38 -6.15 -12.27
CA ALA A 41 10.68 -6.10 -12.96
C ALA A 41 11.34 -4.73 -12.77
N LEU A 42 10.55 -3.66 -12.92
CA LEU A 42 11.01 -2.30 -12.65
C LEU A 42 11.38 -2.13 -11.18
N LYS A 43 10.56 -2.65 -10.26
CA LYS A 43 10.84 -2.59 -8.81
C LYS A 43 12.14 -3.28 -8.44
N MET A 44 12.40 -4.46 -9.01
CA MET A 44 13.65 -5.19 -8.76
C MET A 44 14.85 -4.40 -9.29
N GLY A 45 14.79 -3.90 -10.53
CA GLY A 45 15.89 -3.13 -11.12
C GLY A 45 16.22 -1.83 -10.37
N VAL A 46 15.21 -1.09 -9.91
CA VAL A 46 15.46 0.14 -9.14
C VAL A 46 15.95 -0.17 -7.73
N MET A 47 15.47 -1.26 -7.10
CA MET A 47 16.00 -1.71 -5.82
C MET A 47 17.46 -2.11 -5.93
N ASP A 48 17.86 -2.83 -6.99
CA ASP A 48 19.28 -3.19 -7.21
C ASP A 48 20.16 -1.94 -7.40
N PHE A 49 19.67 -0.93 -8.12
CA PHE A 49 20.33 0.36 -8.26
C PHE A 49 20.50 1.06 -6.90
N ILE A 50 19.43 1.10 -6.09
CA ILE A 50 19.43 1.71 -4.75
C ILE A 50 20.43 0.98 -3.83
N HIS A 51 20.46 -0.35 -3.83
CA HIS A 51 21.42 -1.12 -3.04
C HIS A 51 22.87 -0.82 -3.46
N SER A 52 23.12 -0.67 -4.76
CA SER A 52 24.44 -0.38 -5.30
C SER A 52 24.91 1.06 -5.03
N HIS A 53 23.98 1.98 -4.74
CA HIS A 53 24.26 3.42 -4.51
C HIS A 53 23.68 3.93 -3.18
N SER A 54 23.52 3.03 -2.20
CA SER A 54 22.76 3.26 -0.97
C SER A 54 23.18 4.54 -0.25
N ASP A 55 24.48 4.72 -0.03
CA ASP A 55 25.04 5.91 0.62
C ASP A 55 24.62 7.22 -0.05
N ALA A 56 24.67 7.27 -1.38
CA ALA A 56 24.34 8.47 -2.13
C ALA A 56 22.82 8.70 -2.16
N VAL A 57 22.05 7.65 -2.40
CA VAL A 57 20.58 7.70 -2.43
C VAL A 57 20.03 8.14 -1.07
N PHE A 58 20.50 7.56 0.03
CA PHE A 58 19.95 7.81 1.38
C PHE A 58 20.18 9.26 1.86
N ARG A 59 21.18 9.95 1.31
CA ARG A 59 21.45 11.36 1.61
C ARG A 59 20.54 12.34 0.84
N THR A 60 19.88 11.88 -0.23
CA THR A 60 19.02 12.75 -1.03
C THR A 60 17.77 13.20 -0.28
N GLU A 61 17.28 14.40 -0.58
CA GLU A 61 15.99 14.88 -0.05
C GLU A 61 14.82 14.02 -0.55
N GLY A 62 14.96 13.42 -1.74
CA GLY A 62 14.00 12.46 -2.28
C GLY A 62 13.86 11.24 -1.37
N TRP A 63 14.98 10.63 -0.97
CA TRP A 63 14.99 9.51 -0.04
C TRP A 63 14.49 9.90 1.35
N LYS A 64 14.95 11.01 1.93
CA LYS A 64 14.47 11.44 3.27
C LYS A 64 12.95 11.66 3.30
N LYS A 65 12.37 12.21 2.23
CA LYS A 65 10.91 12.38 2.11
C LYS A 65 10.20 11.05 1.93
N PHE A 66 10.77 10.14 1.16
CA PHE A 66 10.22 8.79 1.00
C PHE A 66 10.28 8.02 2.32
N GLU A 67 11.43 8.04 2.99
CA GLU A 67 11.61 7.47 4.32
C GLU A 67 10.62 8.10 5.29
N ALA A 68 10.47 9.42 5.39
CA ALA A 68 9.44 10.04 6.23
C ALA A 68 7.99 9.66 5.86
N MET A 69 7.74 9.26 4.61
CA MET A 69 6.44 8.79 4.13
C MET A 69 6.25 7.27 4.31
N THR A 70 7.34 6.52 4.41
CA THR A 70 7.39 5.08 4.68
C THR A 70 7.88 4.76 6.09
N ASP A 71 8.08 5.76 6.94
CA ASP A 71 8.56 5.59 8.30
C ASP A 71 7.39 5.09 9.12
N ASP A 72 7.33 3.77 9.14
CA ASP A 72 6.45 2.94 9.96
C ASP A 72 6.48 3.35 11.44
N SER A 73 7.46 4.13 11.90
CA SER A 73 7.53 4.62 13.28
C SER A 73 6.40 5.59 13.69
N ILE A 74 5.59 6.09 12.74
CA ILE A 74 4.41 6.94 13.02
C ILE A 74 3.10 6.15 13.10
N LEU A 75 3.10 4.83 12.90
CA LEU A 75 1.87 4.01 12.96
C LEU A 75 1.91 2.99 14.09
N LYS A 76 1.51 3.45 15.27
CA LYS A 76 1.22 2.60 16.43
C LYS A 76 -0.21 2.13 16.33
N ARG A 77 -0.45 0.83 16.57
CA ARG A 77 -1.75 0.24 16.90
C ARG A 77 -2.64 1.24 17.65
N LEU A 78 -3.54 1.89 16.94
CA LEU A 78 -4.38 2.94 17.50
C LEU A 78 -5.42 2.29 18.40
N THR A 79 -5.73 2.95 19.52
CA THR A 79 -6.74 2.43 20.45
C THR A 79 -8.12 2.51 19.79
N PRO A 80 -8.90 1.41 19.75
CA PRO A 80 -10.26 1.43 19.21
C PRO A 80 -11.16 2.42 19.96
N TYR A 81 -12.05 3.10 19.24
CA TYR A 81 -13.10 3.91 19.86
C TYR A 81 -14.14 3.03 20.56
N ARG A 82 -14.78 3.59 21.59
CA ARG A 82 -15.86 2.90 22.30
C ARG A 82 -17.10 2.81 21.40
N ILE A 83 -17.55 1.59 21.11
CA ILE A 83 -18.79 1.35 20.37
C ILE A 83 -19.98 1.50 21.33
N PRO A 84 -20.98 2.35 21.03
CA PRO A 84 -22.22 2.43 21.80
C PRO A 84 -22.96 1.08 21.82
N VAL A 85 -23.58 0.73 22.95
CA VAL A 85 -24.29 -0.56 23.12
C VAL A 85 -25.31 -0.81 22.01
N ALA A 86 -26.07 0.21 21.60
CA ALA A 86 -27.06 0.11 20.54
C ALA A 86 -26.48 -0.25 19.15
N LEU A 87 -25.16 -0.14 18.96
CA LEU A 87 -24.47 -0.43 17.71
C LEU A 87 -23.64 -1.71 17.76
N GLN A 88 -23.46 -2.32 18.92
CA GLN A 88 -22.59 -3.49 19.09
C GLN A 88 -23.05 -4.68 18.23
N GLU A 89 -24.35 -5.02 18.27
CA GLU A 89 -24.90 -6.12 17.49
C GLU A 89 -24.72 -5.93 15.97
N GLU A 90 -24.97 -4.72 15.47
CA GLU A 90 -24.82 -4.44 14.04
C GLU A 90 -23.35 -4.44 13.60
N VAL A 91 -22.44 -3.97 14.45
CA VAL A 91 -21.00 -4.05 14.21
C VAL A 91 -20.51 -5.49 14.15
N GLU A 92 -20.89 -6.31 15.12
CA GLU A 92 -20.53 -7.74 15.16
C GLU A 92 -21.08 -8.48 13.94
N ARG A 93 -22.32 -8.18 13.53
CA ARG A 93 -22.94 -8.75 12.33
C ARG A 93 -22.13 -8.42 11.07
N GLN A 94 -21.70 -7.16 10.89
CA GLN A 94 -20.89 -6.74 9.73
C GLN A 94 -19.50 -7.37 9.75
N ILE A 95 -18.84 -7.47 10.91
CA ILE A 95 -17.54 -8.14 11.04
C ILE A 95 -17.68 -9.62 10.62
N HIS A 96 -18.72 -10.31 11.10
CA HIS A 96 -18.95 -11.70 10.75
C HIS A 96 -19.16 -11.91 9.26
N GLU A 97 -19.99 -11.08 8.63
CA GLU A 97 -20.23 -11.12 7.18
C GLU A 97 -18.94 -10.87 6.38
N LEU A 98 -18.09 -9.94 6.82
CA LEU A 98 -16.80 -9.67 6.18
C LEU A 98 -15.80 -10.83 6.34
N LEU A 99 -15.83 -11.53 7.48
CA LEU A 99 -15.03 -12.73 7.72
C LEU A 99 -15.52 -13.91 6.85
N GLU A 100 -16.84 -14.14 6.80
CA GLU A 100 -17.45 -15.22 6.00
C GLU A 100 -17.22 -15.01 4.49
N THR A 101 -17.28 -13.77 4.02
CA THR A 101 -16.98 -13.42 2.62
C THR A 101 -15.48 -13.48 2.29
N GLY A 102 -14.61 -13.60 3.30
CA GLY A 102 -13.16 -13.62 3.13
C GLY A 102 -12.56 -12.27 2.75
N LEU A 103 -13.29 -11.17 2.99
CA LEU A 103 -12.80 -9.81 2.72
C LEU A 103 -11.85 -9.32 3.81
N ILE A 104 -11.98 -9.83 5.03
CA ILE A 104 -11.07 -9.58 6.15
C ILE A 104 -10.66 -10.90 6.82
N GLU A 105 -9.57 -10.85 7.59
CA GLU A 105 -9.10 -11.96 8.41
C GLU A 105 -8.63 -11.44 9.78
N HIS A 106 -8.53 -12.35 10.75
CA HIS A 106 -7.89 -12.02 12.03
C HIS A 106 -6.40 -11.77 11.80
N SER A 107 -5.87 -10.74 12.46
CA SER A 107 -4.48 -10.32 12.32
C SER A 107 -3.89 -9.92 13.66
N ASP A 108 -2.64 -10.31 13.90
CA ASP A 108 -1.83 -9.87 15.04
C ASP A 108 -0.92 -8.69 14.69
N SER A 109 -1.15 -8.04 13.54
CA SER A 109 -0.34 -6.92 13.04
C SER A 109 -0.12 -5.84 14.09
N ASP A 110 1.09 -5.28 14.16
CA ASP A 110 1.43 -4.11 14.99
C ASP A 110 0.73 -2.81 14.54
N TRP A 111 -0.05 -2.91 13.47
CA TRP A 111 -0.79 -1.86 12.81
C TRP A 111 -2.29 -2.06 13.05
N ALA A 112 -2.94 -1.05 13.60
CA ALA A 112 -4.39 -1.03 13.71
C ALA A 112 -4.90 0.40 13.61
N HIS A 113 -5.99 0.57 12.88
CA HIS A 113 -6.76 1.81 12.81
C HIS A 113 -8.13 1.57 13.45
N PRO A 114 -8.68 2.55 14.19
CA PRO A 114 -9.96 2.36 14.84
C PRO A 114 -11.08 2.30 13.81
N VAL A 115 -12.18 1.65 14.19
CA VAL A 115 -13.40 1.62 13.40
C VAL A 115 -14.36 2.69 13.91
N VAL A 116 -15.00 3.38 12.97
CA VAL A 116 -16.08 4.32 13.23
C VAL A 116 -17.38 3.85 12.60
N CYS A 117 -18.48 4.02 13.34
CA CYS A 117 -19.83 3.68 12.89
C CYS A 117 -20.55 4.94 12.42
N VAL A 118 -20.91 5.00 11.14
CA VAL A 118 -21.58 6.17 10.56
C VAL A 118 -23.03 5.84 10.22
N ALA A 119 -23.97 6.56 10.84
CA ALA A 119 -25.39 6.42 10.53
C ALA A 119 -25.70 6.95 9.12
N LYS A 120 -26.42 6.16 8.33
CA LYS A 120 -26.98 6.56 7.03
C LYS A 120 -28.38 7.14 7.21
N LYS A 121 -28.81 7.95 6.23
CA LYS A 121 -30.18 8.49 6.15
C LYS A 121 -31.27 7.43 6.11
N ASN A 122 -30.97 6.22 5.63
CA ASN A 122 -31.91 5.10 5.55
C ASN A 122 -31.98 4.27 6.84
N GLY A 123 -31.34 4.69 7.93
CA GLY A 123 -31.34 4.00 9.22
C GLY A 123 -30.23 2.95 9.39
N ASN A 124 -29.54 2.56 8.31
CA ASN A 124 -28.43 1.60 8.40
C ASN A 124 -27.13 2.26 8.87
N VAL A 125 -26.19 1.46 9.36
CA VAL A 125 -24.88 1.91 9.84
C VAL A 125 -23.79 1.45 8.89
N ARG A 126 -22.81 2.32 8.58
CA ARG A 126 -21.57 1.93 7.88
C ARG A 126 -20.47 1.68 8.89
N PHE A 127 -19.85 0.52 8.79
CA PHE A 127 -18.57 0.20 9.41
C PHE A 127 -17.43 0.78 8.56
N CYS A 128 -16.73 1.79 9.07
CA CYS A 128 -15.65 2.48 8.35
C CYS A 128 -14.36 2.46 9.18
N VAL A 129 -13.21 2.42 8.51
CA VAL A 129 -11.89 2.61 9.12
C VAL A 129 -11.56 4.11 9.06
N ASP A 130 -11.06 4.67 10.16
CA ASP A 130 -10.61 6.07 10.28
C ASP A 130 -9.25 6.30 9.60
#